data_AF-A0A3B5B1R9-F1
#
_entry.id   AF-A0A3B5B1R9-F1
#
_cell.length_a   1.000
_cell.length_b   1.000
_cell.length_c   1.000
_cell.angle_alpha   90.00
_cell.angle_beta   90.00
_cell.angle_gamma   90.00
#
_symmetry.space_group_name_H-M   'P 1'
#
loop_
_entity.id
_entity.type
_entity.pdbx_description
1 polymer ?
#
loop_
_entity_poly.entity_id
_entity_poly.type
_entity_poly.pdbx_seq_one_letter_code
_entity_poly.pdbx_strand_id
1 'polypeptide(L)'
;MPEPLWAKLQSHIVALLVGCWMQSVGLALEELLVTAQKQDCLTVGIYESAKLLNADPDSVVLCVLAADDEDDVALKIHFTLLQSFCCDSGITILRVCGVRRLQQLLGAVDVNRNQEECGDLHSHCLYHCRLQEVGIYCQESRRLDQWVPELVLQER
;
A
#
# COMPACT_ATOMS: atom_id res chain seq x y z
N MET A 1 21.79 -36.98 14.49
CA MET A 1 21.32 -36.25 15.67
C MET A 1 20.05 -35.49 15.27
N PRO A 2 18.90 -35.75 15.90
CA PRO A 2 17.65 -35.07 15.54
C PRO A 2 17.66 -33.62 16.05
N GLU A 3 17.26 -32.68 15.20
CA GLU A 3 17.08 -31.28 15.60
C GLU A 3 16.07 -31.14 16.75
N PRO A 4 16.29 -30.21 17.68
CA PRO A 4 15.36 -29.98 18.77
C PRO A 4 14.03 -29.40 18.30
N LEU A 5 12.91 -29.96 18.82
CA LEU A 5 11.54 -29.57 18.47
C LEU A 5 11.21 -28.08 18.69
N TRP A 6 11.93 -27.37 19.58
CA TRP A 6 11.74 -25.93 19.78
C TRP A 6 12.18 -25.07 18.58
N ALA A 7 13.13 -25.55 17.77
CA ALA A 7 13.55 -24.85 16.55
C ALA A 7 12.48 -24.87 15.45
N LYS A 8 11.58 -25.88 15.46
CA LYS A 8 10.43 -25.96 14.53
C LYS A 8 9.23 -25.14 15.02
N LEU A 9 8.99 -25.07 16.33
CA LEU A 9 7.86 -24.32 16.91
C LEU A 9 8.01 -22.79 16.77
N GLN A 10 9.24 -22.27 16.82
CA GLN A 10 9.49 -20.84 16.64
C GLN A 10 9.18 -20.37 15.20
N SER A 11 9.45 -21.19 14.18
CA SER A 11 9.11 -20.86 12.79
C SER A 11 7.61 -20.81 12.50
N HIS A 12 6.81 -21.68 13.11
CA HIS A 12 5.36 -21.73 12.82
C HIS A 12 4.57 -20.59 13.49
N ILE A 13 4.92 -20.18 14.71
CA ILE A 13 4.27 -19.05 15.38
C ILE A 13 4.64 -17.73 14.69
N VAL A 14 5.91 -17.54 14.31
CA VAL A 14 6.34 -16.36 13.56
C VAL A 14 5.66 -16.31 12.18
N ALA A 15 5.57 -17.42 11.45
CA ALA A 15 4.88 -17.46 10.16
C ALA A 15 3.36 -17.19 10.27
N LEU A 16 2.68 -17.69 11.30
CA LEU A 16 1.25 -17.42 11.55
C LEU A 16 1.00 -15.97 11.99
N LEU A 17 1.85 -15.41 12.85
CA LEU A 17 1.76 -14.00 13.26
C LEU A 17 2.06 -13.05 12.09
N VAL A 18 3.08 -13.37 11.28
CA VAL A 18 3.43 -12.61 10.07
C VAL A 18 2.30 -12.68 9.03
N GLY A 19 1.69 -13.85 8.82
CA GLY A 19 0.56 -14.00 7.89
C GLY A 19 -0.66 -13.18 8.28
N CYS A 20 -1.00 -13.13 9.58
CA CYS A 20 -2.10 -12.31 10.09
C CYS A 20 -1.78 -10.80 10.01
N TRP A 21 -0.52 -10.42 10.29
CA TRP A 21 -0.09 -9.03 10.17
C TRP A 21 -0.09 -8.54 8.72
N MET A 22 0.40 -9.34 7.77
CA MET A 22 0.32 -9.01 6.34
C MET A 22 -1.13 -8.87 5.85
N GLN A 23 -2.05 -9.69 6.36
CA GLN A 23 -3.48 -9.55 6.07
C GLN A 23 -4.06 -8.27 6.67
N SER A 24 -3.66 -7.90 7.90
CA SER A 24 -4.06 -6.64 8.53
C SER A 24 -3.59 -5.43 7.73
N VAL A 25 -2.32 -5.43 7.29
CA VAL A 25 -1.74 -4.35 6.48
C VAL A 25 -2.43 -4.26 5.11
N GLY A 26 -2.77 -5.41 4.49
CA GLY A 26 -3.59 -5.47 3.28
C GLY A 26 -4.94 -4.77 3.44
N LEU A 27 -5.69 -5.13 4.48
CA LEU A 27 -6.98 -4.50 4.78
C LEU A 27 -6.83 -3.00 5.11
N ALA A 28 -5.80 -2.64 5.87
CA ALA A 28 -5.49 -1.26 6.20
C ALA A 28 -5.23 -0.42 4.95
N LEU A 29 -4.47 -0.96 3.98
CA LEU A 29 -4.22 -0.30 2.71
C LEU A 29 -5.51 -0.13 1.90
N GLU A 30 -6.36 -1.15 1.83
CA GLU A 30 -7.64 -1.07 1.12
C GLU A 30 -8.55 0.02 1.72
N GLU A 31 -8.72 0.03 3.05
CA GLU A 31 -9.49 1.04 3.76
C GLU A 31 -8.90 2.45 3.61
N LEU A 32 -7.55 2.55 3.61
CA LEU A 32 -6.84 3.79 3.38
C LEU A 32 -7.14 4.34 1.98
N LEU A 33 -7.03 3.52 0.94
CA LEU A 33 -7.28 3.93 -0.45
C LEU A 33 -8.75 4.36 -0.67
N VAL A 34 -9.70 3.63 -0.08
CA VAL A 34 -11.12 3.98 -0.15
C VAL A 34 -11.40 5.31 0.55
N THR A 35 -10.82 5.51 1.73
CA THR A 35 -10.98 6.75 2.49
C THR A 35 -10.30 7.91 1.79
N ALA A 36 -9.12 7.69 1.21
CA ALA A 36 -8.39 8.67 0.42
C ALA A 36 -9.19 9.13 -0.79
N GLN A 37 -9.85 8.20 -1.49
CA GLN A 37 -10.70 8.51 -2.63
C GLN A 37 -11.94 9.32 -2.21
N LYS A 38 -12.57 8.99 -1.08
CA LYS A 38 -13.71 9.76 -0.54
C LYS A 38 -13.34 11.19 -0.15
N GLN A 39 -12.10 11.40 0.29
CA GLN A 39 -11.57 12.71 0.72
C GLN A 39 -10.87 13.48 -0.42
N ASP A 40 -10.95 13.00 -1.67
CA ASP A 40 -10.28 13.59 -2.84
C ASP A 40 -8.75 13.75 -2.68
N CYS A 41 -8.12 12.92 -1.84
CA CYS A 41 -6.68 12.91 -1.58
C CYS A 41 -5.95 11.71 -2.22
N LEU A 42 -6.57 11.09 -3.23
CA LEU A 42 -6.01 9.99 -4.00
C LEU A 42 -5.77 10.41 -5.45
N THR A 43 -4.52 10.31 -5.91
CA THR A 43 -4.16 10.44 -7.33
C THR A 43 -3.98 9.04 -7.93
N VAL A 44 -4.65 8.76 -9.05
CA VAL A 44 -4.58 7.47 -9.74
C VAL A 44 -4.03 7.69 -11.14
N GLY A 45 -3.01 6.91 -11.51
CA GLY A 45 -2.34 6.99 -12.81
C GLY A 45 -0.89 7.42 -12.69
N ILE A 46 -0.05 6.90 -13.57
CA ILE A 46 1.42 7.08 -13.52
C ILE A 46 1.79 8.51 -13.89
N TYR A 47 1.17 9.06 -14.93
CA TYR A 47 1.49 10.39 -15.43
C TYR A 47 1.02 11.47 -14.46
N GLU A 48 -0.17 11.30 -13.89
CA GLU A 48 -0.78 12.15 -12.88
C GLU A 48 0.05 12.15 -11.60
N SER A 49 0.44 10.95 -11.14
CA SER A 49 1.31 10.80 -9.97
C SER A 49 2.69 11.44 -10.22
N ALA A 50 3.29 11.20 -11.38
CA ALA A 50 4.57 11.82 -11.74
C ALA A 50 4.47 13.35 -11.83
N LYS A 51 3.36 13.88 -12.35
CA LYS A 51 3.12 15.33 -12.41
C LYS A 51 2.99 15.94 -11.01
N LEU A 52 2.26 15.26 -10.10
CA LEU A 52 2.10 15.71 -8.72
C LEU A 52 3.45 15.70 -7.99
N LEU A 53 4.20 14.60 -8.08
CA LEU A 53 5.52 14.47 -7.47
C LEU A 53 6.53 15.50 -7.97
N ASN A 54 6.47 15.86 -9.26
CA ASN A 54 7.32 16.92 -9.82
C ASN A 54 6.88 18.33 -9.40
N ALA A 55 5.59 18.54 -9.10
CA ALA A 55 5.06 19.84 -8.73
C ALA A 55 5.21 20.13 -7.22
N ASP A 56 4.86 19.14 -6.39
CA ASP A 56 4.87 19.24 -4.93
C ASP A 56 5.06 17.84 -4.31
N PRO A 57 6.31 17.37 -4.15
CA PRO A 57 6.60 16.07 -3.54
C PRO A 57 6.24 16.03 -2.04
N ASP A 58 6.24 17.17 -1.35
CA ASP A 58 5.93 17.26 0.08
C ASP A 58 4.45 17.01 0.39
N SER A 59 3.58 17.20 -0.61
CA SER A 59 2.16 16.85 -0.51
C SER A 59 1.88 15.34 -0.51
N VAL A 60 2.85 14.52 -0.92
CA VAL A 60 2.67 13.06 -1.11
C VAL A 60 3.25 12.29 0.06
N VAL A 61 2.38 11.62 0.81
CA VAL A 61 2.78 10.83 1.99
C VAL A 61 3.05 9.35 1.67
N LEU A 62 2.38 8.81 0.65
CA LEU A 62 2.42 7.41 0.27
C LEU A 62 2.31 7.25 -1.24
N CYS A 63 3.21 6.45 -1.83
CA CYS A 63 3.19 6.05 -3.23
C CYS A 63 2.93 4.53 -3.32
N VAL A 64 1.92 4.14 -4.10
CA VAL A 64 1.53 2.74 -4.29
C VAL A 64 1.75 2.36 -5.75
N LEU A 65 2.70 1.44 -5.99
CA LEU A 65 2.96 0.87 -7.31
C LEU A 65 2.19 -0.43 -7.47
N ALA A 66 1.08 -0.41 -8.21
CA ALA A 66 0.25 -1.60 -8.43
C ALA A 66 0.58 -2.26 -9.78
N ALA A 67 1.07 -3.50 -9.77
CA ALA A 67 1.24 -4.34 -10.96
C ALA A 67 1.06 -5.83 -10.64
N ASP A 68 0.35 -6.53 -11.53
CA ASP A 68 0.16 -7.98 -11.48
C ASP A 68 1.12 -8.71 -12.42
N ASP A 69 1.31 -8.18 -13.63
CA ASP A 69 2.21 -8.72 -14.64
C ASP A 69 3.21 -7.67 -15.09
N GLU A 70 4.48 -8.08 -15.10
CA GLU A 70 5.65 -7.24 -15.32
C GLU A 70 6.07 -7.25 -16.81
N ASP A 71 5.23 -7.68 -17.74
CA ASP A 71 5.63 -7.84 -19.15
C ASP A 71 5.70 -6.53 -19.95
N ASP A 72 5.09 -5.45 -19.44
CA ASP A 72 5.20 -4.12 -20.03
C ASP A 72 6.51 -3.42 -19.60
N VAL A 73 7.47 -3.40 -20.51
CA VAL A 73 8.78 -2.75 -20.32
C VAL A 73 8.64 -1.24 -20.07
N ALA A 74 7.69 -0.57 -20.72
CA ALA A 74 7.48 0.86 -20.52
C ALA A 74 6.96 1.13 -19.10
N LEU A 75 6.03 0.29 -18.63
CA LEU A 75 5.50 0.34 -17.28
C LEU A 75 6.60 0.15 -16.23
N LYS A 76 7.48 -0.84 -16.44
CA LYS A 76 8.66 -1.08 -15.60
C LYS A 76 9.59 0.12 -15.49
N ILE A 77 9.85 0.79 -16.62
CA ILE A 77 10.69 1.99 -16.63
C ILE A 77 10.04 3.07 -15.77
N HIS A 78 8.74 3.33 -15.96
CA HIS A 78 8.04 4.34 -15.16
C HIS A 78 8.04 4.01 -13.67
N PHE A 79 7.84 2.75 -13.30
CA PHE A 79 7.89 2.32 -11.90
C PHE A 79 9.27 2.49 -11.30
N THR A 80 10.33 2.18 -12.05
CA THR A 80 11.71 2.38 -11.61
C THR A 80 12.00 3.87 -11.36
N LEU A 81 11.52 4.75 -12.25
CA LEU A 81 11.69 6.20 -12.09
C LEU A 81 10.95 6.74 -10.87
N LEU A 82 9.67 6.35 -10.71
CA LEU A 82 8.86 6.72 -9.54
C LEU A 82 9.49 6.21 -8.25
N GLN A 83 9.97 4.97 -8.25
CA GLN A 83 10.65 4.38 -7.11
C GLN A 83 11.90 5.17 -6.72
N SER A 84 12.78 5.49 -7.68
CA SER A 84 13.97 6.30 -7.41
C SER A 84 13.57 7.65 -6.79
N PHE A 85 12.61 8.35 -7.40
CA PHE A 85 12.19 9.66 -6.96
C PHE A 85 11.61 9.64 -5.54
N CYS A 86 10.71 8.69 -5.24
CA CYS A 86 10.11 8.56 -3.92
C CYS A 86 11.15 8.20 -2.86
N CYS A 87 12.09 7.30 -3.16
CA CYS A 87 13.18 6.95 -2.25
C CYS A 87 14.08 8.15 -1.95
N ASP A 88 14.45 8.93 -2.97
CA ASP A 88 15.31 10.11 -2.80
C ASP A 88 14.60 11.23 -2.03
N SER A 89 13.29 11.37 -2.22
CA SER A 89 12.46 12.37 -1.53
C SER A 89 12.01 11.93 -0.13
N GLY A 90 12.31 10.70 0.28
CA GLY A 90 11.90 10.14 1.57
C GLY A 90 10.41 9.79 1.67
N ILE A 91 9.70 9.74 0.54
CA ILE A 91 8.29 9.37 0.46
C ILE A 91 8.15 7.87 0.72
N THR A 92 7.13 7.48 1.48
CA THR A 92 6.85 6.06 1.73
C THR A 92 6.35 5.42 0.44
N ILE A 93 6.99 4.35 0.00
CA ILE A 93 6.62 3.64 -1.23
C ILE A 93 6.45 2.15 -0.95
N LEU A 94 5.43 1.54 -1.56
CA LEU A 94 5.25 0.09 -1.58
C LEU A 94 4.76 -0.40 -2.95
N ARG A 95 5.01 -1.68 -3.22
CA ARG A 95 4.47 -2.40 -4.37
C ARG A 95 3.28 -3.23 -3.95
N VAL A 96 2.26 -3.30 -4.80
CA VAL A 96 1.05 -4.06 -4.56
C VAL A 96 0.75 -4.98 -5.73
N CYS A 97 0.49 -6.24 -5.43
CA CYS A 97 -0.10 -7.20 -6.35
C CYS A 97 -1.59 -7.40 -6.01
N GLY A 98 -2.41 -7.71 -7.01
CA GLY A 98 -3.86 -7.70 -6.97
C GLY A 98 -4.47 -6.43 -7.59
N VAL A 99 -3.96 -5.96 -8.73
CA VAL A 99 -4.47 -4.76 -9.45
C VAL A 99 -5.97 -4.88 -9.71
N ARG A 100 -6.45 -6.07 -10.07
CA ARG A 100 -7.90 -6.32 -10.26
C ARG A 100 -8.72 -6.01 -9.01
N ARG A 101 -8.25 -6.39 -7.83
CA ARG A 101 -8.91 -6.07 -6.55
C ARG A 101 -8.87 -4.58 -6.26
N LEU A 102 -7.73 -3.92 -6.51
CA LEU A 102 -7.61 -2.47 -6.38
C LEU A 102 -8.63 -1.74 -7.26
N GLN A 103 -8.77 -2.17 -8.53
CA GLN A 103 -9.73 -1.60 -9.47
C GLN A 103 -11.18 -1.80 -9.02
N GLN A 104 -11.53 -2.98 -8.49
CA GLN A 104 -12.87 -3.22 -7.95
C GLN A 104 -13.17 -2.32 -6.75
N LEU A 105 -12.22 -2.17 -5.83
CA LEU A 105 -12.38 -1.31 -4.65
C LEU A 105 -12.55 0.17 -5.04
N LEU A 106 -11.69 0.67 -5.92
CA LEU A 106 -11.72 2.06 -6.36
C LEU A 106 -12.88 2.37 -7.32
N GLY A 107 -13.35 1.38 -8.08
CA GLY A 107 -14.50 1.51 -8.98
C GLY A 107 -15.85 1.42 -8.26
N ALA A 108 -15.96 0.64 -7.19
CA ALA A 108 -17.20 0.50 -6.43
C ALA A 108 -17.60 1.77 -5.65
N VAL A 109 -16.60 2.55 -5.22
CA VAL A 109 -16.83 3.77 -4.44
C VAL A 109 -17.40 4.91 -5.29
N ASP A 110 -17.12 4.93 -6.61
CA ASP A 110 -17.64 5.95 -7.52
C ASP A 110 -19.18 5.86 -7.68
N VAL A 111 -19.73 4.64 -7.57
CA VAL A 111 -21.20 4.39 -7.62
C VAL A 111 -21.89 4.80 -6.32
N ASN A 112 -21.17 4.80 -5.19
CA ASN A 112 -21.74 4.96 -3.86
C ASN A 112 -21.59 6.39 -3.28
N ARG A 113 -21.12 7.35 -4.08
CA ARG A 113 -20.98 8.78 -3.71
C ARG A 113 -22.29 9.46 -3.28
N ASN A 114 -23.44 8.79 -3.40
CA ASN A 114 -24.77 9.36 -3.15
C ASN A 114 -25.33 9.09 -1.74
N GLN A 115 -24.70 8.27 -0.89
CA GLN A 115 -25.20 7.98 0.46
C GLN A 115 -24.04 7.79 1.43
N GLU A 116 -23.62 8.86 2.10
CA GLU A 116 -23.10 8.88 3.49
C GLU A 116 -22.45 10.24 3.80
N GLU A 117 -23.28 11.28 3.98
CA GLU A 117 -22.87 12.48 4.70
C GLU A 117 -23.01 12.22 6.21
N CYS A 118 -22.02 11.59 6.87
CA CYS A 118 -21.84 11.71 8.32
C CYS A 118 -20.48 11.12 8.77
N GLY A 119 -19.47 11.98 8.98
CA GLY A 119 -18.27 11.57 9.74
C GLY A 119 -16.93 12.13 9.26
N ASP A 120 -16.81 13.42 8.97
CA ASP A 120 -15.53 14.04 8.57
C ASP A 120 -14.39 13.75 9.56
N LEU A 121 -14.68 13.79 10.87
CA LEU A 121 -13.68 13.52 11.89
C LEU A 121 -13.34 12.03 12.00
N HIS A 122 -14.31 11.14 11.76
CA HIS A 122 -14.10 9.69 11.82
C HIS A 122 -13.29 9.22 10.61
N SER A 123 -13.59 9.72 9.42
CA SER A 123 -12.87 9.40 8.20
C SER A 123 -11.43 9.92 8.21
N HIS A 124 -11.18 11.13 8.76
CA HIS A 124 -9.82 11.66 8.91
C HIS A 124 -8.98 10.85 9.90
N CYS A 125 -9.54 10.51 11.07
CA CYS A 125 -8.86 9.65 12.04
C CYS A 125 -8.59 8.26 11.46
N LEU A 126 -9.55 7.68 10.73
CA LEU A 126 -9.38 6.38 10.09
C LEU A 126 -8.25 6.41 9.04
N TYR A 127 -8.22 7.43 8.17
CA TYR A 127 -7.14 7.64 7.20
C TYR A 127 -5.77 7.67 7.90
N HIS A 128 -5.62 8.48 8.95
CA HIS A 128 -4.35 8.61 9.65
C HIS A 128 -3.94 7.32 10.37
N CYS A 129 -4.87 6.60 11.01
CA CYS A 129 -4.60 5.32 11.66
C CYS A 129 -4.12 4.26 10.65
N ARG A 130 -4.80 4.16 9.50
CA ARG A 130 -4.44 3.19 8.45
C ARG A 130 -3.14 3.55 7.75
N LEU A 131 -2.91 4.84 7.49
CA LEU A 131 -1.65 5.34 6.96
C LEU A 131 -0.49 5.02 7.91
N GLN A 132 -0.69 5.18 9.22
CA GLN A 132 0.31 4.84 10.22
C GLN A 132 0.61 3.33 10.24
N GLU A 133 -0.40 2.47 10.13
CA GLU A 133 -0.22 1.01 10.06
C GLU A 133 0.62 0.59 8.85
N VAL A 134 0.28 1.11 7.66
CA VAL A 134 1.04 0.88 6.42
C VAL A 134 2.45 1.50 6.51
N GLY A 135 2.58 2.67 7.12
CA GLY A 135 3.85 3.34 7.35
C GLY A 135 4.80 2.55 8.25
N ILE A 136 4.29 1.97 9.34
CA ILE A 136 5.05 1.07 10.21
C ILE A 136 5.52 -0.15 9.42
N TYR A 137 4.64 -0.78 8.63
CA TYR A 137 5.03 -1.90 7.78
C TYR A 137 6.17 -1.55 6.83
N CYS A 138 6.11 -0.38 6.17
CA CYS A 138 7.17 0.08 5.29
C CYS A 138 8.47 0.39 6.05
N GLN A 139 8.37 0.95 7.26
CA GLN A 139 9.52 1.24 8.10
C GLN A 139 10.21 -0.03 8.59
N GLU A 140 9.46 -1.03 9.04
CA GLU A 140 10.03 -2.32 9.44
C GLU A 140 10.67 -3.04 8.24
N SER A 141 10.05 -2.98 7.07
CA SER A 141 10.63 -3.53 5.83
C SER A 141 11.95 -2.86 5.46
N ARG A 142 12.04 -1.53 5.61
CA ARG A 142 13.27 -0.77 5.39
C ARG A 142 14.40 -1.18 6.34
N ARG A 143 14.09 -1.57 7.59
CA ARG A 143 15.08 -2.12 8.53
C ARG A 143 15.61 -3.49 8.10
N LEU A 144 14.89 -4.19 7.23
CA LEU A 144 15.27 -5.48 6.65
C LEU A 144 15.88 -5.31 5.24
N ASP A 145 16.37 -4.11 4.90
CA ASP A 145 16.92 -3.75 3.58
C ASP A 145 15.92 -3.89 2.41
N GLN A 146 14.62 -3.98 2.71
CA GLN A 146 13.56 -3.97 1.71
C GLN A 146 13.02 -2.54 1.54
N TRP A 147 13.64 -1.81 0.60
CA TRP A 147 13.31 -0.40 0.33
C TRP A 147 11.92 -0.18 -0.25
N VAL A 148 11.44 -1.15 -1.05
CA VAL A 148 10.08 -1.17 -1.59
C VAL A 148 9.45 -2.50 -1.21
N PRO A 149 8.72 -2.56 -0.09
CA PRO A 149 8.04 -3.77 0.31
C PRO A 149 6.91 -4.11 -0.66
N GLU A 150 6.63 -5.40 -0.79
CA GLU A 150 5.59 -5.94 -1.65
C GLU A 150 4.43 -6.50 -0.82
N LEU A 151 3.22 -6.06 -1.14
CA LEU A 151 1.99 -6.49 -0.49
C LEU A 151 1.08 -7.17 -1.51
N VAL A 152 0.66 -8.41 -1.22
CA VAL A 152 -0.25 -9.15 -2.08
C VAL A 152 -1.66 -9.05 -1.53
N LEU A 153 -2.56 -8.39 -2.27
CA LEU A 153 -3.97 -8.38 -1.97
C LEU A 153 -4.61 -9.68 -2.46
N GLN A 154 -5.21 -10.42 -1.54
CA GLN A 154 -5.93 -11.67 -1.86
C GLN A 154 -7.15 -11.35 -2.71
N GLU A 155 -7.63 -12.23 -3.59
CA GLU A 155 -9.00 -12.09 -4.14
C GLU A 155 -10.01 -12.62 -3.11
N ARG A 156 -11.20 -12.02 -3.01
CA ARG A 156 -12.23 -12.37 -2.01
C ARG A 156 -13.46 -12.95 -2.67
#